data_AF-A0A3B4T4U5-F1
#
_entry.id   AF-A0A3B4T4U5-F1
#
_cell.length_a   1.000
_cell.length_b   1.000
_cell.length_c   1.000
_cell.angle_alpha   90.00
_cell.angle_beta   90.00
_cell.angle_gamma   90.00
#
_symmetry.space_group_name_H-M   'P 1'
#
loop_
_entity.id
_entity.type
_entity.pdbx_description
1 polymer ?
#
loop_
_entity_poly.entity_id
_entity_poly.type
_entity_poly.pdbx_seq_one_letter_code
_entity_poly.pdbx_strand_id
1 'polypeptide(L)'
;MVAIKANIRKENFQAARETLGRVLHTLQDFYSHSNWVELGYTEPYINLIRPDQPLENLADVNTATCRDCASGTCPNSILPNILNEKKLTSGYMGIYSSAKPKGKCSHGGAADLTSTTVPRGGINKDEHRSDNVAFHNAAVNAATAASLQLLEDIRLAAGDNDFLRMMGIARSSVVCFVIDTTGSMSDDIDEARDVVYEIIDSKKGTQDEPSEYILVPFNDPSFGPMIRTTDPDKMKKEISELTAQGGGDIPELCLSGLQLALTGAPASSHIYVFTDATPKDIALMDTILALIRSTKSTVLFLLTPASRRRRRSLGAGSFEDYKDLAVASGGLAIQVSKKELPQATDVILDTSTSALVTVLQRARNSGKQETFPFVLDESLQNITIYITGTSITFTLTNPAGVSQSNTEASGKLGTIRTVGNLRRIRLNADKQTGRWQITINSNQPYTLKVTGQSTITFIYNFVESFKGPHPGFAVLSGRPQAGQPATLMLSVMGRKGPSSMSVGNIGLVTVSGPEVVSNGTMTDMGSGDILVTVDMVPEGEFVVILKGTDKVSNSEFQRQSTTQMSVSKVNIQVSLFTSSSQSVYPFMQPL
;
A
#
# COMPACT_ATOMS: atom_id res chain seq x y z
N MET A 1 5.90 -21.68 -10.57
CA MET A 1 4.55 -22.08 -10.13
C MET A 1 4.53 -22.80 -8.77
N VAL A 2 5.21 -23.94 -8.60
CA VAL A 2 5.21 -24.74 -7.35
C VAL A 2 5.58 -23.91 -6.11
N ALA A 3 6.61 -23.06 -6.20
CA ALA A 3 7.02 -22.20 -5.09
C ALA A 3 5.92 -21.20 -4.67
N ILE A 4 5.14 -20.65 -5.62
CA ILE A 4 4.04 -19.74 -5.32
C ILE A 4 2.97 -20.47 -4.51
N LYS A 5 2.52 -21.64 -5.01
CA LYS A 5 1.50 -22.47 -4.34
C LYS A 5 1.99 -22.95 -2.95
N ALA A 6 3.27 -23.29 -2.81
CA ALA A 6 3.86 -23.68 -1.54
C ALA A 6 3.94 -22.53 -0.53
N ASN A 7 4.30 -21.32 -0.97
CA ASN A 7 4.30 -20.13 -0.11
C ASN A 7 2.89 -19.76 0.34
N ILE A 8 1.88 -19.86 -0.54
CA ILE A 8 0.47 -19.64 -0.17
C ILE A 8 0.02 -20.64 0.90
N ARG A 9 0.33 -21.94 0.75
CA ARG A 9 0.01 -22.97 1.75
C ARG A 9 0.68 -22.76 3.11
N LYS A 10 1.81 -22.04 3.14
CA LYS A 10 2.52 -21.62 4.35
C LYS A 10 2.12 -20.23 4.83
N GLU A 11 1.09 -19.63 4.21
CA GLU A 11 0.63 -18.25 4.43
C GLU A 11 1.72 -17.18 4.26
N ASN A 12 2.80 -17.49 3.54
CA ASN A 12 3.85 -16.54 3.20
C ASN A 12 3.49 -15.76 1.92
N PHE A 13 2.45 -14.94 2.03
CA PHE A 13 1.89 -14.21 0.88
C PHE A 13 2.85 -13.20 0.26
N GLN A 14 3.74 -12.60 1.06
CA GLN A 14 4.76 -11.68 0.53
C GLN A 14 5.72 -12.43 -0.41
N ALA A 15 6.31 -13.54 0.05
CA ALA A 15 7.20 -14.34 -0.79
C ALA A 15 6.46 -14.90 -2.03
N ALA A 16 5.18 -15.24 -1.89
CA ALA A 16 4.34 -15.65 -3.00
C ALA A 16 4.20 -14.54 -4.06
N ARG A 17 3.94 -13.29 -3.67
CA ARG A 17 3.86 -12.12 -4.58
C ARG A 17 5.18 -11.83 -5.28
N GLU A 18 6.28 -11.82 -4.53
CA GLU A 18 7.61 -11.59 -5.10
C GLU A 18 7.96 -12.66 -6.14
N THR A 19 7.64 -13.92 -5.82
CA THR A 19 7.84 -15.05 -6.76
C THR A 19 6.91 -14.93 -7.97
N LEU A 20 5.65 -14.54 -7.77
CA LEU A 20 4.68 -14.32 -8.85
C LEU A 20 5.18 -13.23 -9.80
N GLY A 21 5.68 -12.11 -9.29
CA GLY A 21 6.26 -11.03 -10.11
C GLY A 21 7.43 -11.52 -10.96
N ARG A 22 8.34 -12.31 -10.39
CA ARG A 22 9.46 -12.91 -11.15
C ARG A 22 8.97 -13.85 -12.26
N VAL A 23 7.97 -14.69 -11.98
CA VAL A 23 7.41 -15.62 -12.97
C VAL A 23 6.67 -14.86 -14.07
N LEU A 24 5.88 -13.83 -13.73
CA LEU A 24 5.18 -12.99 -14.70
C LEU A 24 6.17 -12.27 -15.62
N HIS A 25 7.26 -11.73 -15.08
CA HIS A 25 8.33 -11.12 -15.87
C HIS A 25 8.89 -12.11 -16.89
N THR A 26 9.31 -13.30 -16.44
CA THR A 26 9.83 -14.35 -17.34
C THR A 26 8.81 -14.77 -18.41
N LEU A 27 7.53 -14.85 -18.04
CA LEU A 27 6.46 -15.22 -18.96
C LEU A 27 6.24 -14.14 -20.03
N GLN A 28 6.28 -12.86 -19.66
CA GLN A 28 6.14 -11.74 -20.57
C GLN A 28 7.36 -11.62 -21.49
N ASP A 29 8.58 -11.77 -20.95
CA ASP A 29 9.85 -11.80 -21.71
C ASP A 29 9.82 -12.84 -22.83
N PHE A 30 9.23 -14.01 -22.59
CA PHE A 30 9.13 -15.03 -23.62
C PHE A 30 8.38 -14.50 -24.86
N TYR A 31 7.23 -13.85 -24.67
CA TYR A 31 6.43 -13.38 -25.81
C TYR A 31 7.04 -12.15 -26.47
N SER A 32 7.73 -11.29 -25.71
CA SER A 32 8.41 -10.13 -26.27
C SER A 32 9.72 -10.48 -26.98
N HIS A 33 10.45 -11.54 -26.56
CA HIS A 33 11.81 -11.83 -27.04
C HIS A 33 11.96 -13.11 -27.87
N SER A 34 10.90 -13.91 -27.99
CA SER A 34 10.85 -15.07 -28.90
C SER A 34 10.14 -14.74 -30.21
N ASN A 35 10.22 -15.67 -31.17
CA ASN A 35 9.45 -15.61 -32.41
C ASN A 35 8.02 -16.21 -32.29
N TRP A 36 7.47 -16.41 -31.09
CA TRP A 36 6.20 -17.12 -30.88
C TRP A 36 5.05 -16.61 -31.75
N VAL A 37 4.85 -15.29 -31.80
CA VAL A 37 3.76 -14.68 -32.56
C VAL A 37 4.09 -14.55 -34.05
N GLU A 38 5.38 -14.52 -34.41
CA GLU A 38 5.88 -14.58 -35.77
C GLU A 38 5.64 -15.96 -36.39
N LEU A 39 5.65 -17.03 -35.57
CA LEU A 39 5.20 -18.36 -35.96
C LEU A 39 3.69 -18.44 -36.19
N GLY A 40 2.93 -17.37 -35.93
CA GLY A 40 1.49 -17.31 -36.11
C GLY A 40 0.69 -17.89 -34.94
N TYR A 41 1.32 -18.15 -33.80
CA TYR A 41 0.60 -18.58 -32.60
C TYR A 41 -0.07 -17.40 -31.90
N THR A 42 -1.34 -17.60 -31.55
CA THR A 42 -2.16 -16.61 -30.81
C THR A 42 -2.41 -17.03 -29.37
N GLU A 43 -2.30 -18.33 -29.09
CA GLU A 43 -2.55 -18.90 -27.75
C GLU A 43 -1.29 -18.91 -26.89
N PRO A 44 -1.45 -18.89 -25.54
CA PRO A 44 -0.35 -19.09 -24.62
C PRO A 44 0.38 -20.41 -24.81
N TYR A 45 1.70 -20.39 -24.70
CA TYR A 45 2.49 -21.62 -24.68
C TYR A 45 2.44 -22.27 -23.30
N ILE A 46 1.53 -23.23 -23.12
CA ILE A 46 1.25 -23.87 -21.83
C ILE A 46 2.50 -24.46 -21.15
N ASN A 47 3.48 -24.94 -21.92
CA ASN A 47 4.70 -25.55 -21.41
C ASN A 47 5.53 -24.55 -20.56
N LEU A 48 5.39 -23.24 -20.79
CA LEU A 48 6.09 -22.22 -19.99
C LEU A 48 5.66 -22.20 -18.51
N ILE A 49 4.44 -22.64 -18.22
CA ILE A 49 3.91 -22.69 -16.85
C ILE A 49 3.85 -24.12 -16.29
N ARG A 50 4.26 -25.12 -17.09
CA ARG A 50 4.30 -26.55 -16.73
C ARG A 50 5.73 -27.08 -16.70
N PRO A 51 6.37 -27.17 -15.52
CA PRO A 51 7.79 -27.52 -15.42
C PRO A 51 8.14 -28.95 -15.87
N ASP A 52 7.14 -29.81 -16.00
CA ASP A 52 7.24 -31.20 -16.46
C ASP A 52 7.20 -31.33 -17.99
N GLN A 53 6.92 -30.26 -18.73
CA GLN A 53 6.84 -30.28 -20.19
C GLN A 53 8.05 -29.55 -20.81
N PRO A 54 8.81 -30.19 -21.70
CA PRO A 54 9.95 -29.55 -22.34
C PRO A 54 9.49 -28.49 -23.35
N LEU A 55 10.38 -27.57 -23.70
CA LEU A 55 10.18 -26.72 -24.87
C LEU A 55 10.43 -27.54 -26.14
N GLU A 56 9.47 -27.52 -27.05
CA GLU A 56 9.51 -28.28 -28.29
C GLU A 56 9.97 -27.45 -29.49
N ASN A 57 10.49 -28.14 -30.50
CA ASN A 57 10.83 -27.59 -31.82
C ASN A 57 11.79 -26.38 -31.79
N LEU A 58 12.85 -26.45 -31.00
CA LEU A 58 13.84 -25.38 -30.85
C LEU A 58 14.80 -25.32 -32.04
N ALA A 59 15.16 -24.11 -32.46
CA ALA A 59 16.23 -23.89 -33.45
C ALA A 59 17.61 -24.01 -32.78
N ASP A 60 18.36 -25.07 -33.09
CA ASP A 60 19.72 -25.28 -32.55
C ASP A 60 20.68 -24.13 -32.86
N VAL A 61 21.80 -24.04 -32.14
CA VAL A 61 22.78 -22.94 -32.23
C VAL A 61 23.33 -22.67 -33.64
N ASN A 62 23.37 -23.67 -34.52
CA ASN A 62 23.89 -23.56 -35.88
C ASN A 62 22.81 -23.31 -36.94
N THR A 63 21.54 -23.53 -36.60
CA THR A 63 20.40 -23.18 -37.45
C THR A 63 20.27 -21.66 -37.53
N ALA A 64 20.50 -21.10 -38.72
CA ALA A 64 20.26 -19.70 -39.01
C ALA A 64 18.78 -19.36 -38.83
N THR A 65 18.48 -18.29 -38.09
CA THR A 65 17.11 -17.92 -37.75
C THR A 65 16.65 -16.56 -38.26
N CYS A 66 17.59 -15.64 -38.52
CA CYS A 66 17.28 -14.29 -38.97
C CYS A 66 17.97 -13.87 -40.27
N ARG A 67 17.27 -13.05 -41.06
CA ARG A 67 17.84 -12.28 -42.16
C ARG A 67 18.40 -10.95 -41.66
N ASP A 68 19.37 -10.40 -42.39
CA ASP A 68 19.99 -9.12 -42.07
C ASP A 68 19.04 -7.95 -42.38
N CYS A 69 18.67 -7.17 -41.36
CA CYS A 69 17.99 -5.89 -41.59
C CYS A 69 19.05 -4.80 -41.83
N ALA A 70 19.41 -4.53 -43.09
CA ALA A 70 20.51 -3.62 -43.42
C ALA A 70 20.31 -2.17 -42.91
N SER A 71 19.06 -1.73 -42.79
CA SER A 71 18.65 -0.44 -42.21
C SER A 71 18.61 -0.41 -40.68
N GLY A 72 18.98 -1.51 -40.01
CA GLY A 72 18.91 -1.67 -38.56
C GLY A 72 17.56 -2.19 -38.06
N THR A 73 16.44 -1.94 -38.75
CA THR A 73 15.12 -2.53 -38.44
C THR A 73 14.44 -3.02 -39.70
N CYS A 74 13.60 -4.05 -39.59
CA CYS A 74 12.75 -4.54 -40.67
C CYS A 74 11.51 -5.28 -40.14
N PRO A 75 10.37 -5.30 -40.88
CA PRO A 75 9.08 -5.71 -40.30
C PRO A 75 9.01 -7.15 -39.77
N ASN A 76 9.77 -8.07 -40.36
CA ASN A 76 9.95 -9.42 -39.85
C ASN A 76 11.36 -9.86 -40.19
N SER A 77 12.19 -10.18 -39.21
CA SER A 77 13.56 -10.63 -39.44
C SER A 77 13.69 -12.15 -39.46
N ILE A 78 12.65 -12.91 -39.12
CA ILE A 78 12.68 -14.38 -39.08
C ILE A 78 12.73 -14.97 -40.50
N LEU A 79 13.56 -15.98 -40.71
CA LEU A 79 13.70 -16.65 -42.01
C LEU A 79 12.47 -17.52 -42.35
N PRO A 80 12.05 -17.60 -43.63
CA PRO A 80 10.87 -18.36 -44.03
C PRO A 80 10.89 -19.85 -43.65
N ASN A 81 12.06 -20.51 -43.70
CA ASN A 81 12.18 -21.92 -43.30
C ASN A 81 11.90 -22.11 -41.81
N ILE A 82 12.28 -21.16 -40.95
CA ILE A 82 11.96 -21.20 -39.51
C ILE A 82 10.45 -21.08 -39.28
N LEU A 83 9.79 -20.18 -40.03
CA LEU A 83 8.33 -20.03 -39.96
C LEU A 83 7.58 -21.27 -40.46
N ASN A 84 8.06 -21.87 -41.55
CA ASN A 84 7.45 -23.06 -42.16
C ASN A 84 7.65 -24.31 -41.29
N GLU A 85 8.85 -24.51 -40.74
CA GLU A 85 9.17 -25.62 -39.83
C GLU A 85 8.67 -25.37 -38.40
N LYS A 86 8.07 -24.20 -38.12
CA LYS A 86 7.59 -23.76 -36.80
C LYS A 86 8.65 -23.78 -35.71
N LYS A 87 9.92 -23.55 -36.07
CA LYS A 87 11.04 -23.59 -35.12
C LYS A 87 11.05 -22.38 -34.19
N LEU A 88 11.07 -22.64 -32.89
CA LEU A 88 11.14 -21.62 -31.85
C LEU A 88 12.58 -21.11 -31.70
N THR A 89 12.73 -19.78 -31.63
CA THR A 89 14.00 -19.09 -31.40
C THR A 89 13.77 -17.82 -30.59
N SER A 90 14.83 -17.33 -29.95
CA SER A 90 14.86 -16.02 -29.28
C SER A 90 15.98 -15.13 -29.84
N GLY A 91 15.98 -13.87 -29.41
CA GLY A 91 17.03 -12.90 -29.73
C GLY A 91 18.21 -13.00 -28.77
N TYR A 92 19.43 -13.03 -29.31
CA TYR A 92 20.64 -12.91 -28.52
C TYR A 92 20.83 -11.46 -28.07
N MET A 93 21.16 -11.24 -26.80
CA MET A 93 21.43 -9.91 -26.27
C MET A 93 22.85 -9.81 -25.74
N GLY A 94 23.55 -8.73 -26.09
CA GLY A 94 24.89 -8.46 -25.58
C GLY A 94 25.09 -7.00 -25.22
N ILE A 95 25.23 -6.72 -23.93
CA ILE A 95 25.42 -5.34 -23.42
C ILE A 95 26.90 -4.93 -23.47
N TYR A 96 27.81 -5.89 -23.37
CA TYR A 96 29.27 -5.67 -23.36
C TYR A 96 30.00 -6.33 -24.54
N SER A 97 29.27 -7.09 -25.36
CA SER A 97 29.82 -7.80 -26.51
C SER A 97 28.81 -7.82 -27.64
N SER A 98 29.28 -7.61 -28.87
CA SER A 98 28.47 -7.77 -30.07
C SER A 98 28.43 -9.21 -30.60
N ALA A 99 29.13 -10.14 -29.93
CA ALA A 99 29.24 -11.52 -30.36
C ALA A 99 27.89 -12.25 -30.25
N LYS A 100 27.49 -12.90 -31.35
CA LYS A 100 26.38 -13.86 -31.40
C LYS A 100 26.65 -14.93 -32.46
N PRO A 101 26.04 -16.12 -32.39
CA PRO A 101 26.23 -17.15 -33.39
C PRO A 101 25.77 -16.69 -34.78
N LYS A 102 26.46 -17.19 -35.82
CA LYS A 102 26.20 -16.77 -37.21
C LYS A 102 24.76 -17.12 -37.61
N GLY A 103 24.06 -16.14 -38.18
CA GLY A 103 22.68 -16.32 -38.64
C GLY A 103 21.62 -16.21 -37.53
N LYS A 104 22.01 -16.02 -36.26
CA LYS A 104 21.06 -15.87 -35.16
C LYS A 104 20.51 -14.45 -35.04
N CYS A 105 19.25 -14.39 -34.64
CA CYS A 105 18.56 -13.16 -34.32
C CYS A 105 19.22 -12.44 -33.14
N SER A 106 19.27 -11.12 -33.21
CA SER A 106 19.53 -10.29 -32.03
C SER A 106 18.24 -10.01 -31.29
N HIS A 107 18.36 -9.60 -30.03
CA HIS A 107 17.28 -9.02 -29.27
C HIS A 107 16.86 -7.69 -29.94
N GLY A 108 17.82 -6.80 -30.16
CA GLY A 108 17.61 -5.45 -30.67
C GLY A 108 17.55 -4.39 -29.56
N GLY A 109 17.34 -3.14 -29.96
CA GLY A 109 17.31 -1.99 -29.07
C GLY A 109 18.68 -1.32 -28.91
N ALA A 110 18.68 -0.09 -28.39
CA ALA A 110 19.88 0.75 -28.33
C ALA A 110 20.99 0.18 -27.42
N ALA A 111 20.63 -0.65 -26.43
CA ALA A 111 21.57 -1.25 -25.49
C ALA A 111 22.14 -2.61 -25.96
N ASP A 112 21.64 -3.19 -27.05
CA ASP A 112 22.08 -4.49 -27.55
C ASP A 112 23.14 -4.33 -28.63
N LEU A 113 24.41 -4.56 -28.28
CA LEU A 113 25.53 -4.48 -29.22
C LEU A 113 25.47 -5.56 -30.30
N THR A 114 24.79 -6.68 -30.06
CA THR A 114 24.69 -7.76 -31.06
C THR A 114 23.84 -7.33 -32.25
N SER A 115 22.92 -6.38 -32.06
CA SER A 115 22.02 -5.84 -33.10
C SER A 115 22.77 -5.17 -34.26
N THR A 116 24.02 -4.76 -34.03
CA THR A 116 24.92 -4.18 -35.03
C THR A 116 25.69 -5.21 -35.84
N THR A 117 25.67 -6.48 -35.41
CA THR A 117 26.37 -7.60 -36.06
C THR A 117 25.42 -8.39 -36.95
N VAL A 118 25.87 -8.71 -38.16
CA VAL A 118 25.07 -9.45 -39.15
C VAL A 118 24.67 -10.85 -38.61
N PRO A 119 23.37 -11.23 -38.64
CA PRO A 119 22.22 -10.47 -39.16
C PRO A 119 21.80 -9.31 -38.25
N ARG A 120 21.83 -8.08 -38.75
CA ARG A 120 21.52 -6.86 -37.99
C ARG A 120 20.03 -6.73 -37.67
N GLY A 121 19.75 -5.93 -36.65
CA GLY A 121 18.42 -5.61 -36.15
C GLY A 121 18.04 -6.37 -34.90
N GLY A 122 16.78 -6.78 -34.78
CA GLY A 122 16.31 -7.47 -33.59
C GLY A 122 14.90 -8.03 -33.76
N ILE A 123 14.53 -8.95 -32.88
CA ILE A 123 13.19 -9.55 -32.84
C ILE A 123 12.37 -9.10 -31.63
N ASN A 124 12.90 -8.24 -30.76
CA ASN A 124 12.16 -7.83 -29.58
C ASN A 124 10.89 -7.04 -29.92
N LYS A 125 9.90 -7.19 -29.04
CA LYS A 125 8.64 -6.47 -29.04
C LYS A 125 8.43 -5.69 -27.75
N ASP A 126 9.50 -5.24 -27.10
CA ASP A 126 9.43 -4.48 -25.85
C ASP A 126 8.69 -3.15 -26.04
N GLU A 127 8.97 -2.49 -27.15
CA GLU A 127 8.40 -1.19 -27.50
C GLU A 127 7.51 -1.32 -28.74
N HIS A 128 6.43 -0.55 -28.75
CA HIS A 128 5.55 -0.40 -29.89
C HIS A 128 6.21 0.55 -30.92
N ARG A 129 6.78 -0.02 -31.99
CA ARG A 129 7.47 0.70 -33.07
C ARG A 129 6.71 0.56 -34.39
N SER A 130 6.93 1.49 -35.31
CA SER A 130 6.26 1.47 -36.62
C SER A 130 6.54 0.21 -37.44
N ASP A 131 7.71 -0.42 -37.25
CA ASP A 131 8.11 -1.64 -37.96
C ASP A 131 7.53 -2.92 -37.35
N ASN A 132 7.15 -2.93 -36.07
CA ASN A 132 6.75 -4.15 -35.35
C ASN A 132 5.31 -4.12 -34.78
N VAL A 133 4.50 -3.07 -35.04
CA VAL A 133 3.15 -2.87 -34.48
C VAL A 133 2.33 -4.15 -34.36
N ALA A 134 2.20 -4.91 -35.45
CA ALA A 134 1.40 -6.13 -35.47
C ALA A 134 1.93 -7.21 -34.52
N PHE A 135 3.25 -7.42 -34.48
CA PHE A 135 3.89 -8.39 -33.60
C PHE A 135 3.93 -7.93 -32.15
N HIS A 136 4.09 -6.63 -31.90
CA HIS A 136 3.98 -6.07 -30.55
C HIS A 136 2.59 -6.31 -29.97
N ASN A 137 1.54 -5.93 -30.71
CA ASN A 137 0.17 -6.12 -30.25
C ASN A 137 -0.17 -7.62 -30.05
N ALA A 138 0.29 -8.49 -30.96
CA ALA A 138 0.11 -9.93 -30.81
C ALA A 138 0.84 -10.47 -29.56
N ALA A 139 2.06 -10.01 -29.28
CA ALA A 139 2.83 -10.43 -28.12
C ALA A 139 2.19 -9.95 -26.81
N VAL A 140 1.71 -8.70 -26.76
CA VAL A 140 0.96 -8.16 -25.62
C VAL A 140 -0.28 -9.00 -25.34
N ASN A 141 -1.04 -9.37 -26.37
CA ASN A 141 -2.23 -10.21 -26.23
C ASN A 141 -1.88 -11.60 -25.70
N ALA A 142 -0.87 -12.26 -26.27
CA ALA A 142 -0.43 -13.59 -25.83
C ALA A 142 0.12 -13.57 -24.39
N ALA A 143 0.92 -12.56 -24.05
CA ALA A 143 1.45 -12.36 -22.70
C ALA A 143 0.36 -12.08 -21.67
N THR A 144 -0.67 -11.31 -22.05
CA THR A 144 -1.85 -11.05 -21.22
C THR A 144 -2.63 -12.33 -20.98
N ALA A 145 -2.93 -13.10 -22.03
CA ALA A 145 -3.62 -14.38 -21.93
C ALA A 145 -2.83 -15.39 -21.08
N ALA A 146 -1.51 -15.46 -21.25
CA ALA A 146 -0.66 -16.33 -20.45
C ALA A 146 -0.61 -15.92 -18.97
N SER A 147 -0.56 -14.60 -18.70
CA SER A 147 -0.61 -14.07 -17.33
C SER A 147 -1.94 -14.41 -16.66
N LEU A 148 -3.07 -14.27 -17.38
CA LEU A 148 -4.38 -14.67 -16.89
C LEU A 148 -4.45 -16.16 -16.59
N GLN A 149 -3.91 -17.00 -17.48
CA GLN A 149 -3.88 -18.45 -17.29
C GLN A 149 -3.06 -18.85 -16.05
N LEU A 150 -1.92 -18.21 -15.81
CA LEU A 150 -1.11 -18.41 -14.61
C LEU A 150 -1.87 -18.01 -13.34
N LEU A 151 -2.50 -16.83 -13.35
CA LEU A 151 -3.28 -16.35 -12.21
C LEU A 151 -4.46 -17.28 -11.91
N GLU A 152 -5.16 -17.75 -12.94
CA GLU A 152 -6.28 -18.69 -12.81
C GLU A 152 -5.82 -20.04 -12.24
N ASP A 153 -4.70 -20.59 -12.71
CA ASP A 153 -4.12 -21.82 -12.14
C ASP A 153 -3.74 -21.66 -10.65
N ILE A 154 -3.17 -20.51 -10.27
CA ILE A 154 -2.86 -20.24 -8.87
C ILE A 154 -4.16 -20.11 -8.06
N ARG A 155 -5.16 -19.37 -8.57
CA ARG A 155 -6.46 -19.19 -7.94
C ARG A 155 -7.17 -20.53 -7.69
N LEU A 156 -7.25 -21.38 -8.72
CA LEU A 156 -7.87 -22.70 -8.62
C LEU A 156 -7.15 -23.62 -7.62
N ALA A 157 -5.82 -23.49 -7.48
CA ALA A 157 -5.06 -24.31 -6.54
C ALA A 157 -5.05 -23.78 -5.09
N ALA A 158 -5.14 -22.46 -4.91
CA ALA A 158 -5.14 -21.80 -3.60
C ALA A 158 -6.54 -21.65 -3.01
N GLY A 159 -7.57 -21.61 -3.85
CA GLY A 159 -8.90 -21.12 -3.47
C GLY A 159 -8.97 -19.59 -3.51
N ASP A 160 -10.18 -19.06 -3.61
CA ASP A 160 -10.41 -17.63 -3.82
C ASP A 160 -9.90 -16.76 -2.67
N ASN A 161 -10.09 -17.22 -1.42
CA ASN A 161 -9.69 -16.45 -0.25
C ASN A 161 -8.18 -16.23 -0.17
N ASP A 162 -7.39 -17.31 -0.25
CA ASP A 162 -5.93 -17.21 -0.18
C ASP A 162 -5.33 -16.58 -1.44
N PHE A 163 -5.97 -16.76 -2.60
CA PHE A 163 -5.59 -16.02 -3.81
C PHE A 163 -5.75 -14.51 -3.62
N LEU A 164 -6.89 -14.06 -3.09
CA LEU A 164 -7.13 -12.63 -2.83
C LEU A 164 -6.18 -12.07 -1.76
N ARG A 165 -5.86 -12.84 -0.70
CA ARG A 165 -4.84 -12.48 0.31
C ARG A 165 -3.46 -12.36 -0.34
N MET A 166 -3.11 -13.31 -1.20
CA MET A 166 -1.86 -13.29 -1.95
C MET A 166 -1.78 -12.08 -2.87
N MET A 167 -2.84 -11.75 -3.62
CA MET A 167 -2.84 -10.58 -4.50
C MET A 167 -2.85 -9.24 -3.76
N GLY A 168 -3.07 -9.24 -2.43
CA GLY A 168 -3.26 -8.00 -1.67
C GLY A 168 -4.54 -7.25 -2.05
N ILE A 169 -5.49 -7.96 -2.68
CA ILE A 169 -6.80 -7.44 -3.12
C ILE A 169 -7.89 -7.80 -2.09
N ALA A 170 -7.61 -8.74 -1.18
CA ALA A 170 -8.51 -9.09 -0.10
C ALA A 170 -8.96 -7.82 0.65
N ARG A 171 -10.26 -7.56 0.58
CA ARG A 171 -10.94 -6.41 1.20
C ARG A 171 -10.96 -6.46 2.73
N SER A 172 -10.49 -7.56 3.30
CA SER A 172 -10.42 -7.79 4.73
C SER A 172 -9.10 -7.27 5.30
N SER A 173 -9.19 -6.22 6.12
CA SER A 173 -8.10 -5.72 6.94
C SER A 173 -7.54 -6.85 7.82
N VAL A 174 -6.22 -6.96 7.95
CA VAL A 174 -5.66 -7.66 9.10
C VAL A 174 -5.90 -6.78 10.32
N VAL A 175 -6.46 -7.38 11.36
CA VAL A 175 -6.71 -6.71 12.63
C VAL A 175 -5.65 -7.18 13.61
N CYS A 176 -4.82 -6.25 14.08
CA CYS A 176 -3.78 -6.53 15.05
C CYS A 176 -4.09 -5.84 16.38
N PHE A 177 -4.07 -6.59 17.47
CA PHE A 177 -4.22 -6.08 18.82
C PHE A 177 -2.87 -6.12 19.55
N VAL A 178 -2.49 -5.01 20.15
CA VAL A 178 -1.29 -4.88 20.98
C VAL A 178 -1.76 -4.50 22.37
N ILE A 179 -1.72 -5.44 23.31
CA ILE A 179 -2.41 -5.30 24.60
C ILE A 179 -1.40 -5.36 25.74
N ASP A 180 -1.42 -4.32 26.56
CA ASP A 180 -0.70 -4.27 27.83
C ASP A 180 -1.30 -5.28 28.82
N THR A 181 -0.43 -6.12 29.40
CA THR A 181 -0.80 -7.20 30.34
C THR A 181 -0.28 -6.98 31.74
N THR A 182 0.15 -5.76 32.06
CA THR A 182 0.65 -5.38 33.39
C THR A 182 -0.44 -5.43 34.46
N GLY A 183 -0.04 -5.52 35.73
CA GLY A 183 -1.00 -5.67 36.82
C GLY A 183 -2.02 -4.52 36.94
N SER A 184 -1.69 -3.31 36.48
CA SER A 184 -2.61 -2.16 36.52
C SER A 184 -3.69 -2.19 35.44
N MET A 185 -3.51 -3.01 34.40
CA MET A 185 -4.50 -3.29 33.36
C MET A 185 -5.59 -4.27 33.81
N SER A 186 -5.64 -4.73 35.06
CA SER A 186 -6.60 -5.74 35.53
C SER A 186 -8.06 -5.45 35.14
N ASP A 187 -8.48 -4.20 35.34
CA ASP A 187 -9.86 -3.78 35.05
C ASP A 187 -10.05 -3.42 33.56
N ASP A 188 -8.96 -3.12 32.84
CA ASP A 188 -8.98 -2.70 31.43
C ASP A 188 -8.83 -3.89 30.47
N ILE A 189 -8.21 -5.00 30.91
CA ILE A 189 -8.05 -6.23 30.10
C ILE A 189 -9.40 -6.88 29.83
N ASP A 190 -10.30 -6.90 30.81
CA ASP A 190 -11.64 -7.45 30.63
C ASP A 190 -12.42 -6.63 29.59
N GLU A 191 -12.30 -5.30 29.65
CA GLU A 191 -12.90 -4.41 28.66
C GLU A 191 -12.25 -4.57 27.27
N ALA A 192 -10.91 -4.62 27.19
CA ALA A 192 -10.21 -4.88 25.94
C ALA A 192 -10.63 -6.23 25.34
N ARG A 193 -10.86 -7.26 26.17
CA ARG A 193 -11.38 -8.56 25.75
C ARG A 193 -12.78 -8.45 25.17
N ASP A 194 -13.70 -7.78 25.85
CA ASP A 194 -15.08 -7.61 25.38
C ASP A 194 -15.15 -6.87 24.04
N VAL A 195 -14.33 -5.82 23.89
CA VAL A 195 -14.19 -5.07 22.64
C VAL A 195 -13.64 -5.93 21.51
N VAL A 196 -12.58 -6.69 21.77
CA VAL A 196 -12.00 -7.62 20.79
C VAL A 196 -13.05 -8.65 20.36
N TYR A 197 -13.85 -9.15 21.29
CA TYR A 197 -14.92 -10.10 20.98
C TYR A 197 -16.00 -9.48 20.12
N GLU A 198 -16.43 -8.27 20.43
CA GLU A 198 -17.42 -7.53 19.63
C GLU A 198 -16.93 -7.29 18.20
N ILE A 199 -15.65 -6.91 18.02
CA ILE A 199 -15.06 -6.72 16.68
C ILE A 199 -15.03 -8.05 15.91
N ILE A 200 -14.65 -9.15 16.58
CA ILE A 200 -14.62 -10.47 15.95
C ILE A 200 -16.04 -10.88 15.55
N ASP A 201 -17.02 -10.78 16.46
CA ASP A 201 -18.40 -11.24 16.23
C ASP A 201 -19.16 -10.40 15.22
N SER A 202 -19.00 -9.08 15.26
CA SER A 202 -19.66 -8.16 14.32
C SER A 202 -19.22 -8.38 12.87
N LYS A 203 -18.07 -9.02 12.66
CA LYS A 203 -17.45 -9.20 11.35
C LYS A 203 -17.44 -10.63 10.86
N LYS A 204 -17.45 -11.62 11.75
CA LYS A 204 -17.44 -13.05 11.41
C LYS A 204 -18.56 -13.37 10.40
N GLY A 205 -18.20 -13.95 9.26
CA GLY A 205 -19.14 -14.29 8.18
C GLY A 205 -19.61 -13.10 7.33
N THR A 206 -19.09 -11.89 7.54
CA THR A 206 -19.38 -10.71 6.72
C THR A 206 -18.26 -10.45 5.71
N GLN A 207 -18.46 -9.51 4.78
CA GLN A 207 -17.41 -9.05 3.87
C GLN A 207 -16.24 -8.33 4.58
N ASP A 208 -16.45 -7.93 5.84
CA ASP A 208 -15.47 -7.24 6.69
C ASP A 208 -14.72 -8.20 7.63
N GLU A 209 -14.98 -9.52 7.56
CA GLU A 209 -14.24 -10.53 8.33
C GLU A 209 -12.74 -10.41 8.06
N PRO A 210 -11.90 -10.14 9.07
CA PRO A 210 -10.45 -10.04 8.89
C PRO A 210 -9.86 -11.30 8.25
N SER A 211 -8.94 -11.13 7.30
CA SER A 211 -8.24 -12.29 6.70
C SER A 211 -7.28 -12.96 7.67
N GLU A 212 -6.94 -12.27 8.75
CA GLU A 212 -6.08 -12.74 9.82
C GLU A 212 -6.28 -11.86 11.05
N TYR A 213 -6.23 -12.48 12.21
CA TYR A 213 -6.16 -11.83 13.52
C TYR A 213 -4.76 -11.99 14.07
N ILE A 214 -4.21 -10.89 14.61
CA ILE A 214 -2.90 -10.86 15.25
C ILE A 214 -3.05 -10.31 16.67
N LEU A 215 -2.40 -10.95 17.64
CA LEU A 215 -2.32 -10.50 19.03
C LEU A 215 -0.86 -10.42 19.46
N VAL A 216 -0.49 -9.30 20.05
CA VAL A 216 0.82 -9.07 20.67
C VAL A 216 0.59 -8.58 22.11
N PRO A 217 0.62 -9.47 23.12
CA PRO A 217 0.65 -9.04 24.50
C PRO A 217 1.99 -8.40 24.81
N PHE A 218 2.03 -7.39 25.68
CA PHE A 218 3.28 -6.87 26.22
C PHE A 218 3.19 -6.58 27.72
N ASN A 219 4.35 -6.56 28.37
CA ASN A 219 4.53 -6.36 29.81
C ASN A 219 5.95 -5.81 30.06
N ASP A 220 6.28 -5.53 31.33
CA ASP A 220 7.66 -5.29 31.77
C ASP A 220 8.09 -6.43 32.71
N PRO A 221 9.21 -7.14 32.41
CA PRO A 221 10.26 -6.81 31.44
C PRO A 221 10.17 -7.51 30.08
N SER A 222 9.02 -8.11 29.72
CA SER A 222 8.90 -8.95 28.52
C SER A 222 7.70 -8.60 27.64
N PHE A 223 7.87 -8.73 26.33
CA PHE A 223 6.79 -8.56 25.35
C PHE A 223 6.68 -9.78 24.42
N GLY A 224 5.51 -9.98 23.82
CA GLY A 224 5.17 -11.14 23.02
C GLY A 224 4.87 -12.41 23.83
N PRO A 225 4.79 -13.58 23.18
CA PRO A 225 5.00 -13.81 21.74
C PRO A 225 3.89 -13.23 20.87
N MET A 226 4.16 -13.04 19.57
CA MET A 226 3.13 -12.71 18.59
C MET A 226 2.31 -13.97 18.28
N ILE A 227 0.99 -13.86 18.40
CA ILE A 227 0.03 -14.90 18.07
C ILE A 227 -0.72 -14.48 16.80
N ARG A 228 -0.91 -15.42 15.87
CA ARG A 228 -1.58 -15.19 14.58
C ARG A 228 -2.53 -16.33 14.29
N THR A 229 -3.72 -16.01 13.79
CA THR A 229 -4.70 -17.02 13.39
C THR A 229 -5.73 -16.44 12.42
N THR A 230 -6.22 -17.25 11.50
CA THR A 230 -7.40 -16.94 10.66
C THR A 230 -8.71 -17.39 11.32
N ASP A 231 -8.63 -18.22 12.36
CA ASP A 231 -9.78 -18.70 13.13
C ASP A 231 -10.18 -17.68 14.21
N PRO A 232 -11.39 -17.09 14.12
CA PRO A 232 -11.90 -16.12 15.09
C PRO A 232 -12.08 -16.73 16.50
N ASP A 233 -12.50 -17.99 16.60
CA ASP A 233 -12.76 -18.65 17.88
C ASP A 233 -11.44 -19.00 18.58
N LYS A 234 -10.41 -19.36 17.81
CA LYS A 234 -9.05 -19.48 18.31
C LYS A 234 -8.53 -18.14 18.83
N MET A 235 -8.72 -17.04 18.10
CA MET A 235 -8.28 -15.72 18.58
C MET A 235 -8.98 -15.33 19.89
N LYS A 236 -10.29 -15.57 19.99
CA LYS A 236 -11.04 -15.32 21.23
C LYS A 236 -10.49 -16.10 22.42
N LYS A 237 -10.10 -17.35 22.19
CA LYS A 237 -9.47 -18.20 23.21
C LYS A 237 -8.14 -17.59 23.68
N GLU A 238 -7.26 -17.22 22.77
CA GLU A 238 -5.95 -16.60 23.11
C GLU A 238 -6.14 -15.30 23.91
N ILE A 239 -7.15 -14.49 23.56
CA ILE A 239 -7.51 -13.27 24.32
C ILE A 239 -8.08 -13.61 25.71
N SER A 240 -8.83 -14.72 25.85
CA SER A 240 -9.35 -15.15 27.15
C SER A 240 -8.26 -15.56 28.13
N GLU A 241 -7.12 -15.99 27.61
CA GLU A 241 -5.96 -16.43 28.39
C GLU A 241 -5.08 -15.25 28.87
N LEU A 242 -5.35 -14.02 28.41
CA LEU A 242 -4.66 -12.83 28.88
C LEU A 242 -4.96 -12.56 30.37
N THR A 243 -3.89 -12.50 31.17
CA THR A 243 -3.96 -12.19 32.60
C THR A 243 -3.12 -10.97 32.93
N ALA A 244 -3.72 -10.00 33.64
CA ALA A 244 -3.02 -8.82 34.13
C ALA A 244 -2.13 -9.18 35.33
N GLN A 245 -0.81 -9.08 35.17
CA GLN A 245 0.17 -9.37 36.23
C GLN A 245 1.49 -8.66 35.96
N GLY A 246 2.34 -8.51 36.98
CA GLY A 246 3.66 -7.88 36.80
C GLY A 246 3.58 -6.38 36.57
N GLY A 247 4.52 -5.81 35.80
CA GLY A 247 4.63 -4.36 35.55
C GLY A 247 5.25 -3.59 36.72
N GLY A 248 6.27 -4.15 37.38
CA GLY A 248 6.79 -3.68 38.67
C GLY A 248 7.08 -2.17 38.76
N ASP A 249 7.43 -1.54 37.65
CA ASP A 249 7.56 -0.09 37.50
C ASP A 249 6.79 0.44 36.28
N ILE A 250 6.20 1.63 36.43
CA ILE A 250 5.74 2.44 35.29
C ILE A 250 6.93 3.31 34.88
N PRO A 251 7.31 3.39 33.59
CA PRO A 251 6.53 3.11 32.36
C PRO A 251 6.75 1.71 31.74
N GLU A 252 6.05 1.37 30.64
CA GLU A 252 5.97 0.00 30.07
C GLU A 252 6.61 -0.14 28.66
N LEU A 253 6.90 -1.38 28.20
CA LEU A 253 7.55 -1.70 26.91
C LEU A 253 6.62 -1.67 25.67
N CYS A 254 5.76 -0.65 25.60
CA CYS A 254 4.74 -0.52 24.57
C CYS A 254 5.33 -0.44 23.14
N LEU A 255 6.41 0.32 22.92
CA LEU A 255 6.96 0.47 21.56
C LEU A 255 7.62 -0.82 21.05
N SER A 256 8.16 -1.65 21.94
CA SER A 256 8.69 -2.97 21.60
C SER A 256 7.57 -3.92 21.15
N GLY A 257 6.44 -3.93 21.86
CA GLY A 257 5.24 -4.65 21.43
C GLY A 257 4.72 -4.17 20.07
N LEU A 258 4.67 -2.85 19.86
CA LEU A 258 4.27 -2.25 18.59
C LEU A 258 5.26 -2.55 17.45
N GLN A 259 6.57 -2.60 17.74
CA GLN A 259 7.58 -3.01 16.76
C GLN A 259 7.33 -4.43 16.28
N LEU A 260 7.06 -5.36 17.21
CA LEU A 260 6.75 -6.75 16.87
C LEU A 260 5.49 -6.82 16.00
N ALA A 261 4.44 -6.05 16.34
CA ALA A 261 3.24 -5.95 15.52
C ALA A 261 3.52 -5.43 14.11
N LEU A 262 4.23 -4.31 13.96
CA LEU A 262 4.55 -3.70 12.66
C LEU A 262 5.48 -4.55 11.79
N THR A 263 6.31 -5.39 12.39
CA THR A 263 7.22 -6.28 11.64
C THR A 263 6.56 -7.60 11.26
N GLY A 264 5.59 -8.08 12.04
CA GLY A 264 4.88 -9.33 11.75
C GLY A 264 3.58 -9.16 10.96
N ALA A 265 2.88 -8.03 11.09
CA ALA A 265 1.64 -7.77 10.38
C ALA A 265 1.89 -7.44 8.89
N PRO A 266 0.99 -7.81 7.97
CA PRO A 266 1.06 -7.38 6.58
C PRO A 266 1.07 -5.85 6.43
N ALA A 267 1.61 -5.36 5.32
CA ALA A 267 1.52 -3.94 4.98
C ALA A 267 0.06 -3.46 4.93
N SER A 268 -0.16 -2.20 5.31
CA SER A 268 -1.46 -1.53 5.37
C SER A 268 -2.44 -2.17 6.37
N SER A 269 -1.92 -2.75 7.46
CA SER A 269 -2.73 -3.29 8.56
C SER A 269 -3.25 -2.21 9.50
N HIS A 270 -4.35 -2.51 10.20
CA HIS A 270 -4.85 -1.71 11.31
C HIS A 270 -4.37 -2.32 12.64
N ILE A 271 -3.65 -1.53 13.43
CA ILE A 271 -3.07 -1.93 14.71
C ILE A 271 -3.74 -1.13 15.83
N TYR A 272 -4.26 -1.84 16.82
CA TYR A 272 -4.98 -1.29 17.97
C TYR A 272 -4.19 -1.54 19.24
N VAL A 273 -3.70 -0.47 19.86
CA VAL A 273 -2.84 -0.53 21.05
C VAL A 273 -3.66 -0.13 22.28
N PHE A 274 -3.68 -1.00 23.30
CA PHE A 274 -4.34 -0.78 24.58
C PHE A 274 -3.30 -0.72 25.70
N THR A 275 -3.26 0.36 26.48
CA THR A 275 -2.32 0.53 27.61
C THR A 275 -2.81 1.60 28.59
N ASP A 276 -2.43 1.50 29.86
CA ASP A 276 -2.68 2.53 30.86
C ASP A 276 -1.41 3.37 31.18
N ALA A 277 -0.32 3.13 30.45
CA ALA A 277 1.00 3.68 30.73
C ALA A 277 1.67 4.40 29.54
N THR A 278 2.59 5.30 29.88
CA THR A 278 3.52 5.91 28.91
C THR A 278 4.59 4.89 28.49
N PRO A 279 5.25 5.04 27.33
CA PRO A 279 6.26 4.08 26.88
C PRO A 279 7.59 4.30 27.62
N LYS A 280 8.24 3.21 28.03
CA LYS A 280 9.58 3.17 28.64
C LYS A 280 10.69 3.21 27.60
N ASP A 281 10.40 2.70 26.41
CA ASP A 281 11.31 2.39 25.32
C ASP A 281 11.30 3.44 24.21
N ILE A 282 11.27 4.73 24.59
CA ILE A 282 11.17 5.87 23.67
C ILE A 282 12.27 5.93 22.60
N ALA A 283 13.40 5.27 22.87
CA ALA A 283 14.50 5.18 21.90
C ALA A 283 14.07 4.47 20.59
N LEU A 284 12.96 3.71 20.62
CA LEU A 284 12.39 3.06 19.44
C LEU A 284 11.54 3.99 18.56
N MET A 285 11.26 5.23 18.98
CA MET A 285 10.35 6.15 18.27
C MET A 285 10.63 6.25 16.76
N ASP A 286 11.88 6.54 16.38
CA ASP A 286 12.27 6.68 14.98
C ASP A 286 12.15 5.36 14.20
N THR A 287 12.40 4.23 14.87
CA THR A 287 12.22 2.89 14.29
C THR A 287 10.75 2.62 14.01
N ILE A 288 9.86 2.94 14.96
CA ILE A 288 8.41 2.79 14.81
C ILE A 288 7.89 3.70 13.69
N LEU A 289 8.33 4.96 13.63
CA LEU A 289 7.99 5.87 12.54
C LEU A 289 8.43 5.34 11.16
N ALA A 290 9.61 4.73 11.08
CA ALA A 290 10.08 4.11 9.83
C ALA A 290 9.25 2.89 9.43
N LEU A 291 8.88 2.05 10.39
CA LEU A 291 8.02 0.88 10.16
C LEU A 291 6.60 1.28 9.75
N ILE A 292 5.99 2.27 10.42
CA ILE A 292 4.68 2.84 10.04
C ILE A 292 4.70 3.31 8.59
N ARG A 293 5.74 4.05 8.19
CA ARG A 293 5.85 4.62 6.83
C ARG A 293 6.10 3.57 5.76
N SER A 294 6.96 2.59 6.03
CA SER A 294 7.29 1.53 5.07
C SER A 294 6.15 0.52 4.90
N THR A 295 5.49 0.14 6.00
CA THR A 295 4.34 -0.76 5.96
C THR A 295 3.06 -0.05 5.58
N LYS A 296 2.98 1.28 5.69
CA LYS A 296 1.75 2.07 5.55
C LYS A 296 0.63 1.61 6.48
N SER A 297 0.98 1.04 7.64
CA SER A 297 0.02 0.58 8.64
C SER A 297 -0.50 1.74 9.48
N THR A 298 -1.74 1.61 9.96
CA THR A 298 -2.41 2.63 10.79
C THR A 298 -2.44 2.17 12.24
N VAL A 299 -2.08 3.04 13.18
CA VAL A 299 -1.99 2.70 14.62
C VAL A 299 -2.95 3.56 15.44
N LEU A 300 -3.94 2.92 16.06
CA LEU A 300 -4.86 3.54 17.01
C LEU A 300 -4.39 3.23 18.45
N PHE A 301 -4.16 4.27 19.24
CA PHE A 301 -3.84 4.11 20.66
C PHE A 301 -5.06 4.42 21.51
N LEU A 302 -5.42 3.50 22.42
CA LEU A 302 -6.44 3.64 23.44
C LEU A 302 -5.75 3.62 24.81
N LEU A 303 -5.80 4.75 25.50
CA LEU A 303 -5.11 4.95 26.77
C LEU A 303 -6.07 5.22 27.93
N THR A 304 -5.86 4.48 29.03
CA THR A 304 -6.60 4.60 30.29
C THR A 304 -5.67 5.00 31.45
N PRO A 305 -5.06 6.20 31.44
CA PRO A 305 -3.95 6.55 32.33
C PRO A 305 -4.23 6.27 33.80
N ALA A 306 -3.33 5.50 34.42
CA ALA A 306 -3.43 5.16 35.85
C ALA A 306 -3.39 6.41 36.75
N SER A 307 -4.25 6.45 37.78
CA SER A 307 -4.45 7.61 38.66
C SER A 307 -3.34 7.82 39.72
N ARG A 308 -2.28 7.00 39.74
CA ARG A 308 -1.22 7.10 40.77
C ARG A 308 -0.26 8.27 40.49
N ARG A 309 0.20 8.95 41.55
CA ARG A 309 1.18 10.06 41.47
C ARG A 309 2.41 9.63 40.68
N ARG A 310 2.54 10.17 39.47
CA ARG A 310 3.69 9.96 38.58
C ARG A 310 4.97 10.47 39.24
N ARG A 311 5.91 9.58 39.57
CA ARG A 311 7.32 9.97 39.63
C ARG A 311 7.75 10.19 38.18
N ARG A 312 8.08 11.42 37.81
CA ARG A 312 8.59 11.71 36.46
C ARG A 312 9.91 10.95 36.29
N SER A 313 9.91 9.92 35.45
CA SER A 313 11.15 9.30 34.98
C SER A 313 11.70 10.15 33.84
N LEU A 314 12.97 10.55 33.93
CA LEU A 314 13.63 11.43 32.95
C LEU A 314 13.88 10.74 31.58
N GLY A 315 13.60 9.45 31.44
CA GLY A 315 13.72 8.68 30.20
C GLY A 315 12.41 8.10 29.66
N ALA A 316 11.28 8.41 30.30
CA ALA A 316 9.96 7.92 29.89
C ALA A 316 9.30 8.84 28.87
N GLY A 317 8.50 8.26 27.98
CA GLY A 317 7.68 9.01 27.05
C GLY A 317 6.48 9.68 27.72
N SER A 318 5.69 10.32 26.89
CA SER A 318 4.51 11.08 27.23
C SER A 318 3.32 10.62 26.38
N PHE A 319 2.14 11.19 26.64
CA PHE A 319 0.99 10.98 25.77
C PHE A 319 1.22 11.56 24.36
N GLU A 320 2.01 12.63 24.24
CA GLU A 320 2.24 13.27 22.95
C GLU A 320 3.10 12.42 22.01
N ASP A 321 3.94 11.55 22.57
CA ASP A 321 4.69 10.55 21.81
C ASP A 321 3.75 9.58 21.07
N TYR A 322 2.69 9.09 21.73
CA TYR A 322 1.67 8.27 21.07
C TYR A 322 0.85 9.06 20.05
N LYS A 323 0.59 10.33 20.33
CA LYS A 323 -0.11 11.22 19.40
C LYS A 323 0.70 11.44 18.13
N ASP A 324 2.01 11.63 18.23
CA ASP A 324 2.88 11.81 17.07
C ASP A 324 2.91 10.55 16.20
N LEU A 325 2.98 9.36 16.81
CA LEU A 325 2.87 8.07 16.12
C LEU A 325 1.49 7.88 15.46
N ALA A 326 0.41 8.22 16.17
CA ALA A 326 -0.94 8.17 15.63
C ALA A 326 -1.09 9.10 14.42
N VAL A 327 -0.62 10.34 14.54
CA VAL A 327 -0.64 11.33 13.45
C VAL A 327 0.13 10.83 12.24
N ALA A 328 1.35 10.31 12.44
CA ALA A 328 2.19 9.76 11.37
C ALA A 328 1.56 8.55 10.67
N SER A 329 0.90 7.66 11.42
CA SER A 329 0.25 6.46 10.87
C SER A 329 -1.13 6.72 10.23
N GLY A 330 -1.66 7.93 10.43
CA GLY A 330 -3.04 8.26 10.10
C GLY A 330 -4.05 7.68 11.10
N GLY A 331 -3.61 7.19 12.26
CA GLY A 331 -4.48 6.69 13.32
C GLY A 331 -4.96 7.80 14.26
N LEU A 332 -5.31 7.43 15.49
CA LEU A 332 -5.73 8.36 16.54
C LEU A 332 -5.05 7.99 17.86
N ALA A 333 -4.88 8.97 18.75
CA ALA A 333 -4.47 8.75 20.13
C ALA A 333 -5.60 9.20 21.05
N ILE A 334 -6.28 8.24 21.65
CA ILE A 334 -7.47 8.45 22.45
C ILE A 334 -7.10 8.19 23.91
N GLN A 335 -7.37 9.18 24.76
CA GLN A 335 -7.17 9.10 26.20
C GLN A 335 -8.52 9.26 26.90
N VAL A 336 -8.90 8.25 27.68
CA VAL A 336 -10.21 8.15 28.35
C VAL A 336 -10.02 7.63 29.77
N SER A 337 -11.02 7.79 30.64
CA SER A 337 -11.02 7.05 31.90
C SER A 337 -11.35 5.57 31.66
N LYS A 338 -10.99 4.69 32.60
CA LYS A 338 -11.32 3.24 32.52
C LYS A 338 -12.81 3.00 32.26
N LYS A 339 -13.69 3.78 32.90
CA LYS A 339 -15.15 3.70 32.75
C LYS A 339 -15.68 4.17 31.40
N GLU A 340 -14.86 4.94 30.67
CA GLU A 340 -15.18 5.53 29.37
C GLU A 340 -14.56 4.74 28.20
N LEU A 341 -13.74 3.73 28.48
CA LEU A 341 -13.11 2.87 27.48
C LEU A 341 -14.14 2.19 26.55
N PRO A 342 -15.24 1.57 27.02
CA PRO A 342 -16.23 0.96 26.13
C PRO A 342 -16.84 1.93 25.11
N GLN A 343 -16.99 3.21 25.47
CA GLN A 343 -17.57 4.22 24.57
C GLN A 343 -16.55 4.73 23.55
N ALA A 344 -15.25 4.55 23.81
CA ALA A 344 -14.16 4.97 22.93
C ALA A 344 -13.88 3.95 21.82
N THR A 345 -14.24 2.68 22.05
CA THR A 345 -13.91 1.55 21.18
C THR A 345 -14.79 1.45 19.94
N ASP A 346 -15.91 2.19 19.89
CA ASP A 346 -16.71 2.47 18.69
C ASP A 346 -15.83 2.85 17.47
N VAL A 347 -14.72 3.55 17.72
CA VAL A 347 -13.75 3.97 16.70
C VAL A 347 -13.09 2.76 16.03
N ILE A 348 -12.89 1.66 16.76
CA ILE A 348 -12.32 0.43 16.20
C ILE A 348 -13.31 -0.18 15.19
N LEU A 349 -14.59 -0.23 15.51
CA LEU A 349 -15.62 -0.70 14.58
C LEU A 349 -15.65 0.15 13.30
N ASP A 350 -15.59 1.47 13.43
CA ASP A 350 -15.56 2.36 12.26
C ASP A 350 -14.30 2.21 11.40
N THR A 351 -13.14 2.00 12.03
CA THR A 351 -11.84 2.03 11.34
C THR A 351 -11.41 0.68 10.81
N SER A 352 -12.03 -0.40 11.28
CA SER A 352 -11.67 -1.75 10.90
C SER A 352 -12.48 -2.28 9.71
N THR A 353 -13.42 -1.50 9.17
CA THR A 353 -14.27 -1.87 8.03
C THR A 353 -13.52 -1.84 6.68
N SER A 354 -14.00 -2.60 5.70
CA SER A 354 -13.44 -2.59 4.35
C SER A 354 -13.69 -1.27 3.62
N ALA A 355 -12.83 -0.98 2.64
CA ALA A 355 -12.91 0.19 1.78
C ALA A 355 -12.90 1.54 2.53
N LEU A 356 -12.30 1.58 3.72
CA LEU A 356 -12.11 2.81 4.46
C LEU A 356 -11.13 3.73 3.73
N VAL A 357 -11.54 4.96 3.49
CA VAL A 357 -10.73 6.00 2.85
C VAL A 357 -10.62 7.24 3.73
N THR A 358 -9.49 7.92 3.63
CA THR A 358 -9.26 9.21 4.28
C THR A 358 -9.63 10.34 3.33
N VAL A 359 -10.52 11.23 3.76
CA VAL A 359 -10.94 12.42 3.00
C VAL A 359 -10.10 13.63 3.39
N LEU A 360 -9.77 13.74 4.69
CA LEU A 360 -9.01 14.84 5.25
C LEU A 360 -8.31 14.39 6.54
N GLN A 361 -7.06 14.80 6.73
CA GLN A 361 -6.35 14.70 8.00
C GLN A 361 -5.54 15.97 8.29
N ARG A 362 -5.60 16.49 9.51
CA ARG A 362 -4.83 17.67 9.97
C ARG A 362 -4.40 17.51 11.43
N ALA A 363 -3.25 18.08 11.77
CA ALA A 363 -2.77 18.21 13.15
C ALA A 363 -2.31 19.65 13.42
N ARG A 364 -2.65 20.19 14.60
CA ARG A 364 -2.32 21.56 15.03
C ARG A 364 -1.78 21.55 16.45
N ASN A 365 -0.74 22.36 16.70
CA ASN A 365 -0.07 22.44 17.99
C ASN A 365 -0.59 23.57 18.91
N SER A 366 -1.17 24.66 18.38
CA SER A 366 -1.97 25.63 19.17
C SER A 366 -2.58 26.77 18.33
N GLY A 367 -3.68 27.35 18.83
CA GLY A 367 -3.73 28.79 19.08
C GLY A 367 -4.59 29.70 18.19
N LYS A 368 -5.35 29.19 17.21
CA LYS A 368 -6.28 30.01 16.41
C LYS A 368 -7.51 29.21 15.97
N GLN A 369 -8.61 29.93 15.79
CA GLN A 369 -9.75 29.41 15.04
C GLN A 369 -9.32 29.16 13.58
N GLU A 370 -9.61 27.97 13.08
CA GLU A 370 -9.28 27.58 11.70
C GLU A 370 -10.48 26.85 11.07
N THR A 371 -10.69 27.06 9.78
CA THR A 371 -11.76 26.44 9.01
C THR A 371 -11.16 25.47 8.01
N PHE A 372 -11.60 24.21 8.08
CA PHE A 372 -11.11 23.13 7.24
C PHE A 372 -12.16 22.73 6.21
N PRO A 373 -11.99 23.07 4.93
CA PRO A 373 -12.87 22.61 3.87
C PRO A 373 -12.55 21.17 3.45
N PHE A 374 -13.58 20.39 3.12
CA PHE A 374 -13.43 19.06 2.53
C PHE A 374 -14.61 18.72 1.61
N VAL A 375 -14.41 17.82 0.67
CA VAL A 375 -15.43 17.41 -0.31
C VAL A 375 -15.93 16.01 0.00
N LEU A 376 -17.25 15.87 0.14
CA LEU A 376 -17.91 14.57 0.26
C LEU A 376 -18.62 14.25 -1.05
N ASP A 377 -18.17 13.23 -1.78
CA ASP A 377 -18.81 12.74 -2.99
C ASP A 377 -19.93 11.72 -2.68
N GLU A 378 -20.69 11.34 -3.70
CA GLU A 378 -21.82 10.42 -3.58
C GLU A 378 -21.41 9.01 -3.14
N SER A 379 -20.22 8.54 -3.54
CA SER A 379 -19.78 7.17 -3.23
C SER A 379 -19.41 6.96 -1.77
N LEU A 380 -19.17 8.04 -1.00
CA LEU A 380 -18.81 7.97 0.41
C LEU A 380 -20.03 7.64 1.26
N GLN A 381 -19.95 6.52 1.99
CA GLN A 381 -20.91 6.10 3.01
C GLN A 381 -20.25 6.10 4.39
N ASN A 382 -21.05 5.99 5.45
CA ASN A 382 -20.55 5.79 6.82
C ASN A 382 -19.47 6.81 7.24
N ILE A 383 -19.72 8.08 6.92
CA ILE A 383 -18.75 9.16 7.14
C ILE A 383 -18.65 9.48 8.63
N THR A 384 -17.41 9.45 9.12
CA THR A 384 -17.09 9.77 10.51
C THR A 384 -15.97 10.80 10.57
N ILE A 385 -16.20 11.86 11.34
CA ILE A 385 -15.24 12.89 11.67
C ILE A 385 -14.74 12.64 13.09
N TYR A 386 -13.43 12.57 13.26
CA TYR A 386 -12.77 12.45 14.56
C TYR A 386 -12.00 13.72 14.85
N ILE A 387 -12.18 14.24 16.05
CA ILE A 387 -11.35 15.30 16.60
C ILE A 387 -10.77 14.77 17.90
N THR A 388 -9.43 14.78 18.04
CA THR A 388 -8.78 14.47 19.32
C THR A 388 -8.11 15.71 19.88
N GLY A 389 -8.34 15.97 21.16
CA GLY A 389 -7.72 17.06 21.92
C GLY A 389 -8.64 17.59 23.02
N THR A 390 -8.13 18.51 23.82
CA THR A 390 -8.82 19.04 25.00
C THR A 390 -9.31 20.47 24.76
N SER A 391 -10.41 20.84 25.42
CA SER A 391 -10.96 22.22 25.37
C SER A 391 -11.24 22.72 23.94
N ILE A 392 -11.87 21.87 23.12
CA ILE A 392 -12.18 22.16 21.72
C ILE A 392 -13.66 22.54 21.57
N THR A 393 -13.93 23.60 20.81
CA THR A 393 -15.25 23.87 20.23
C THR A 393 -15.18 23.78 18.71
N PHE A 394 -16.29 23.40 18.09
CA PHE A 394 -16.36 23.30 16.64
C PHE A 394 -17.78 23.53 16.10
N THR A 395 -17.85 23.96 14.85
CA THR A 395 -19.08 24.09 14.07
C THR A 395 -18.89 23.37 12.74
N LEU A 396 -19.77 22.43 12.45
CA LEU A 396 -19.84 21.74 11.16
C LEU A 396 -20.86 22.45 10.27
N THR A 397 -20.52 22.70 9.01
CA THR A 397 -21.41 23.32 8.02
C THR A 397 -21.44 22.50 6.74
N ASN A 398 -22.65 22.24 6.24
CA ASN A 398 -22.86 21.51 4.99
C ASN A 398 -22.91 22.45 3.76
N PRO A 399 -22.97 21.92 2.53
CA PRO A 399 -23.02 22.73 1.30
C PRO A 399 -24.21 23.70 1.22
N ALA A 400 -25.35 23.36 1.84
CA ALA A 400 -26.53 24.23 1.90
C ALA A 400 -26.46 25.32 2.99
N GLY A 401 -25.34 25.43 3.73
CA GLY A 401 -25.16 26.41 4.80
C GLY A 401 -25.81 26.03 6.14
N VAL A 402 -26.40 24.84 6.24
CA VAL A 402 -26.90 24.31 7.52
C VAL A 402 -25.70 24.03 8.40
N SER A 403 -25.76 24.48 9.66
CA SER A 403 -24.68 24.30 10.63
C SER A 403 -25.16 23.54 11.86
N GLN A 404 -24.25 22.79 12.48
CA GLN A 404 -24.44 22.09 13.76
C GLN A 404 -23.24 22.37 14.64
N SER A 405 -23.49 22.86 15.86
CA SER A 405 -22.45 23.17 16.84
C SER A 405 -22.07 21.96 17.69
N ASN A 406 -20.92 22.02 18.36
CA ASN A 406 -20.44 20.94 19.24
C ASN A 406 -21.34 20.67 20.47
N THR A 407 -22.28 21.55 20.79
CA THR A 407 -23.24 21.37 21.90
C THR A 407 -24.51 20.64 21.48
N GLU A 408 -24.75 20.46 20.18
CA GLU A 408 -25.89 19.74 19.62
C GLU A 408 -25.52 18.26 19.42
N ALA A 409 -25.66 17.44 20.47
CA ALA A 409 -25.27 16.02 20.44
C ALA A 409 -25.96 15.20 19.34
N SER A 410 -27.19 15.57 18.96
CA SER A 410 -27.87 15.05 17.78
C SER A 410 -28.52 16.22 17.06
N GLY A 411 -28.14 16.46 15.81
CA GLY A 411 -28.62 17.59 15.03
C GLY A 411 -28.88 17.21 13.58
N LYS A 412 -29.07 18.24 12.73
CA LYS A 412 -29.44 18.05 11.32
C LYS A 412 -28.33 17.42 10.47
N LEU A 413 -27.08 17.49 10.90
CA LEU A 413 -25.92 17.02 10.13
C LEU A 413 -25.39 15.68 10.61
N GLY A 414 -25.60 15.33 11.89
CA GLY A 414 -25.11 14.08 12.45
C GLY A 414 -25.29 13.96 13.96
N THR A 415 -24.72 12.89 14.49
CA THR A 415 -24.63 12.62 15.94
C THR A 415 -23.20 12.80 16.42
N ILE A 416 -23.04 13.40 17.61
CA ILE A 416 -21.76 13.72 18.24
C ILE A 416 -21.65 12.92 19.53
N ARG A 417 -20.63 12.07 19.62
CA ARG A 417 -20.22 11.39 20.84
C ARG A 417 -18.92 11.99 21.37
N THR A 418 -18.91 12.30 22.66
CA THR A 418 -17.79 12.92 23.36
C THR A 418 -17.32 11.98 24.45
N VAL A 419 -16.08 11.50 24.37
CA VAL A 419 -15.50 10.54 25.31
C VAL A 419 -14.04 10.93 25.56
N GLY A 420 -13.66 11.23 26.81
CA GLY A 420 -12.30 11.70 27.15
C GLY A 420 -11.82 12.87 26.26
N ASN A 421 -10.74 12.66 25.49
CA ASN A 421 -10.22 13.63 24.51
C ASN A 421 -10.80 13.48 23.08
N LEU A 422 -11.68 12.51 22.83
CA LEU A 422 -12.25 12.21 21.52
C LEU A 422 -13.60 12.89 21.31
N ARG A 423 -13.79 13.53 20.16
CA ARG A 423 -15.09 13.94 19.63
C ARG A 423 -15.32 13.17 18.32
N ARG A 424 -16.28 12.25 18.34
CA ARG A 424 -16.66 11.41 17.20
C ARG A 424 -17.98 11.92 16.64
N ILE A 425 -17.97 12.41 15.41
CA ILE A 425 -19.16 12.89 14.70
C ILE A 425 -19.51 11.92 13.57
N ARG A 426 -20.65 11.24 13.68
CA ARG A 426 -21.19 10.37 12.62
C ARG A 426 -22.20 11.17 11.81
N LEU A 427 -21.94 11.38 10.52
CA LEU A 427 -22.86 12.11 9.66
C LEU A 427 -24.11 11.28 9.35
N ASN A 428 -25.23 11.95 9.13
CA ASN A 428 -26.48 11.30 8.72
C ASN A 428 -26.31 10.61 7.35
N ALA A 429 -27.04 9.52 7.13
CA ALA A 429 -26.94 8.72 5.91
C ALA A 429 -27.34 9.50 4.64
N ASP A 430 -28.29 10.44 4.78
CA ASP A 430 -28.79 11.34 3.74
C ASP A 430 -27.93 12.61 3.56
N LYS A 431 -26.63 12.52 3.87
CA LYS A 431 -25.68 13.64 3.72
C LYS A 431 -25.68 14.20 2.30
N GLN A 432 -25.64 15.53 2.22
CA GLN A 432 -25.47 16.23 0.95
C GLN A 432 -24.05 16.05 0.40
N THR A 433 -23.96 15.81 -0.91
CA THR A 433 -22.69 15.82 -1.63
C THR A 433 -22.19 17.25 -1.84
N GLY A 434 -20.87 17.42 -1.88
CA GLY A 434 -20.22 18.71 -2.18
C GLY A 434 -19.28 19.16 -1.09
N ARG A 435 -19.06 20.48 -1.03
CA ARG A 435 -18.08 21.10 -0.12
C ARG A 435 -18.65 21.32 1.27
N TRP A 436 -18.13 20.58 2.22
CA TRP A 436 -18.34 20.76 3.65
C TRP A 436 -17.21 21.56 4.26
N GLN A 437 -17.45 22.11 5.44
CA GLN A 437 -16.41 22.75 6.23
C GLN A 437 -16.63 22.50 7.72
N ILE A 438 -15.54 22.37 8.46
CA ILE A 438 -15.56 22.35 9.92
C ILE A 438 -14.66 23.46 10.44
N THR A 439 -15.24 24.34 11.26
CA THR A 439 -14.50 25.41 11.94
C THR A 439 -14.19 24.93 13.35
N ILE A 440 -12.91 24.87 13.70
CA ILE A 440 -12.44 24.41 15.02
C ILE A 440 -11.78 25.57 15.74
N ASN A 441 -12.08 25.72 17.03
CA ASN A 441 -11.43 26.68 17.91
C ASN A 441 -10.84 25.93 19.11
N SER A 442 -9.52 26.03 19.29
CA SER A 442 -8.81 25.48 20.44
C SER A 442 -7.51 26.22 20.72
N ASN A 443 -7.23 26.39 22.01
CA ASN A 443 -5.95 26.91 22.50
C ASN A 443 -4.95 25.79 22.79
N GLN A 444 -5.36 24.53 22.64
CA GLN A 444 -4.55 23.34 22.86
C GLN A 444 -4.30 22.60 21.54
N PRO A 445 -3.27 21.75 21.48
CA PRO A 445 -3.07 20.88 20.35
C PRO A 445 -4.30 20.01 20.04
N TYR A 446 -4.59 19.80 18.75
CA TYR A 446 -5.67 18.91 18.31
C TYR A 446 -5.36 18.23 16.98
N THR A 447 -6.06 17.12 16.72
CA THR A 447 -6.08 16.47 15.40
C THR A 447 -7.50 16.44 14.86
N LEU A 448 -7.63 16.50 13.53
CA LEU A 448 -8.88 16.36 12.78
C LEU A 448 -8.69 15.28 11.74
N LYS A 449 -9.61 14.31 11.66
CA LYS A 449 -9.63 13.27 10.64
C LYS A 449 -11.04 13.07 10.12
N VAL A 450 -11.23 13.05 8.80
CA VAL A 450 -12.50 12.75 8.13
C VAL A 450 -12.30 11.47 7.32
N THR A 451 -13.14 10.48 7.58
CA THR A 451 -13.09 9.16 6.93
C THR A 451 -14.47 8.74 6.44
N GLY A 452 -14.53 7.79 5.52
CA GLY A 452 -15.76 7.11 5.12
C GLY A 452 -15.43 5.87 4.30
N GLN A 453 -16.46 5.12 3.92
CA GLN A 453 -16.33 3.96 3.06
C GLN A 453 -16.58 4.34 1.62
N SER A 454 -15.66 3.95 0.73
CA SER A 454 -15.79 4.21 -0.70
C SER A 454 -14.87 3.28 -1.49
N THR A 455 -15.37 2.79 -2.63
CA THR A 455 -14.54 2.09 -3.61
C THR A 455 -13.67 3.05 -4.44
N ILE A 456 -13.92 4.35 -4.34
CA ILE A 456 -13.07 5.37 -4.95
C ILE A 456 -11.87 5.61 -4.04
N THR A 457 -10.72 5.10 -4.45
CA THR A 457 -9.47 5.17 -3.69
C THR A 457 -8.26 5.15 -4.62
N PHE A 458 -7.07 5.22 -4.06
CA PHE A 458 -5.82 5.10 -4.81
C PHE A 458 -4.73 4.43 -3.96
N ILE A 459 -3.80 3.78 -4.64
CA ILE A 459 -2.51 3.38 -4.07
C ILE A 459 -1.42 4.21 -4.72
N TYR A 460 -0.29 4.39 -4.03
CA TYR A 460 0.81 5.21 -4.53
C TYR A 460 2.17 4.66 -4.08
N ASN A 461 3.19 4.88 -4.88
CA ASN A 461 4.60 4.70 -4.51
C ASN A 461 5.44 5.85 -5.07
N PHE A 462 6.45 6.29 -4.32
CA PHE A 462 7.51 7.11 -4.89
C PHE A 462 8.38 6.25 -5.80
N VAL A 463 8.74 6.76 -6.96
CA VAL A 463 9.49 6.00 -7.97
C VAL A 463 10.63 6.80 -8.55
N GLU A 464 11.65 6.09 -9.01
CA GLU A 464 12.76 6.64 -9.79
C GLU A 464 12.76 5.98 -11.17
N SER A 465 12.97 6.79 -12.22
CA SER A 465 13.17 6.26 -13.56
C SER A 465 14.54 5.62 -13.65
N PHE A 466 14.61 4.39 -14.17
CA PHE A 466 15.88 3.77 -14.51
C PHE A 466 15.99 3.58 -16.03
N LYS A 467 17.23 3.62 -16.51
CA LYS A 467 17.59 3.39 -17.91
C LYS A 467 18.21 2.00 -18.05
N GLY A 468 18.14 1.43 -19.24
CA GLY A 468 18.73 0.14 -19.53
C GLY A 468 18.04 -0.54 -20.72
N PRO A 469 18.24 -1.85 -20.88
CA PRO A 469 17.53 -2.68 -21.87
C PRO A 469 16.00 -2.54 -21.83
N HIS A 470 15.46 -2.41 -20.62
CA HIS A 470 14.04 -2.18 -20.36
C HIS A 470 13.92 -0.96 -19.44
N PRO A 471 13.81 0.27 -19.97
CA PRO A 471 13.62 1.44 -19.13
C PRO A 471 12.27 1.38 -18.41
N GLY A 472 12.21 1.92 -17.21
CA GLY A 472 10.97 1.86 -16.41
C GLY A 472 11.08 2.64 -15.11
N PHE A 473 10.19 2.32 -14.18
CA PHE A 473 10.12 2.95 -12.86
C PHE A 473 10.34 1.89 -11.79
N ALA A 474 11.27 2.17 -10.87
CA ALA A 474 11.47 1.36 -9.68
C ALA A 474 10.97 2.12 -8.46
N VAL A 475 10.41 1.42 -7.48
CA VAL A 475 10.04 2.03 -6.20
C VAL A 475 11.29 2.60 -5.55
N LEU A 476 11.20 3.85 -5.11
CA LEU A 476 12.26 4.53 -4.39
C LEU A 476 12.53 3.77 -3.08
N SER A 477 13.73 3.19 -2.94
CA SER A 477 14.14 2.44 -1.73
C SER A 477 14.22 3.33 -0.48
N GLY A 478 14.33 4.65 -0.67
CA GLY A 478 14.41 5.66 0.39
C GLY A 478 13.16 6.53 0.50
N ARG A 479 13.36 7.76 0.97
CA ARG A 479 12.32 8.79 1.05
C ARG A 479 12.67 9.94 0.12
N PRO A 480 11.68 10.64 -0.45
CA PRO A 480 11.94 11.81 -1.27
C PRO A 480 12.70 12.90 -0.48
N GLN A 481 13.43 13.77 -1.17
CA GLN A 481 14.20 14.84 -0.53
C GLN A 481 13.38 16.13 -0.43
N ALA A 482 13.47 16.83 0.70
CA ALA A 482 12.81 18.12 0.88
C ALA A 482 13.30 19.13 -0.16
N GLY A 483 12.38 19.95 -0.70
CA GLY A 483 12.72 21.01 -1.64
C GLY A 483 13.11 20.52 -3.04
N GLN A 484 13.23 19.21 -3.27
CA GLN A 484 13.58 18.63 -4.56
C GLN A 484 12.34 18.10 -5.29
N PRO A 485 12.39 17.97 -6.62
CA PRO A 485 11.38 17.27 -7.37
C PRO A 485 11.30 15.79 -6.96
N ALA A 486 10.10 15.22 -7.04
CA ALA A 486 9.89 13.80 -6.83
C ALA A 486 8.83 13.25 -7.78
N THR A 487 8.95 11.97 -8.11
CA THR A 487 7.99 11.27 -8.97
C THR A 487 7.24 10.22 -8.17
N LEU A 488 5.93 10.14 -8.38
CA LEU A 488 5.02 9.18 -7.79
C LEU A 488 4.35 8.39 -8.90
N MET A 489 4.20 7.08 -8.71
CA MET A 489 3.27 6.25 -9.48
C MET A 489 2.02 6.03 -8.64
N LEU A 490 0.85 6.41 -9.16
CA LEU A 490 -0.44 6.19 -8.53
C LEU A 490 -1.26 5.21 -9.35
N SER A 491 -1.99 4.32 -8.70
CA SER A 491 -3.05 3.52 -9.34
C SER A 491 -4.39 3.89 -8.73
N VAL A 492 -5.28 4.45 -9.55
CA VAL A 492 -6.58 4.97 -9.12
C VAL A 492 -7.68 3.94 -9.36
N MET A 493 -8.55 3.76 -8.36
CA MET A 493 -9.66 2.82 -8.39
C MET A 493 -10.98 3.58 -8.35
N GLY A 494 -11.89 3.26 -9.27
CA GLY A 494 -13.22 3.87 -9.37
C GLY A 494 -14.37 2.87 -9.24
N ARG A 495 -15.59 3.37 -9.05
CA ARG A 495 -16.80 2.54 -8.83
C ARG A 495 -17.01 1.49 -9.93
N LYS A 496 -16.67 1.81 -11.17
CA LYS A 496 -16.73 0.90 -12.34
C LYS A 496 -15.36 0.78 -13.01
N GLY A 497 -14.30 0.73 -12.20
CA GLY A 497 -12.92 0.75 -12.66
C GLY A 497 -12.39 2.17 -12.95
N PRO A 498 -11.13 2.31 -13.35
CA PRO A 498 -10.46 3.61 -13.44
C PRO A 498 -11.07 4.56 -14.48
N SER A 499 -11.61 4.03 -15.57
CA SER A 499 -12.25 4.82 -16.64
C SER A 499 -13.50 5.57 -16.17
N SER A 500 -14.12 5.10 -15.07
CA SER A 500 -15.28 5.74 -14.43
C SER A 500 -14.94 7.03 -13.68
N MET A 501 -13.68 7.46 -13.69
CA MET A 501 -13.21 8.68 -13.04
C MET A 501 -12.46 9.59 -14.02
N SER A 502 -12.41 10.86 -13.69
CA SER A 502 -11.45 11.83 -14.24
C SER A 502 -10.56 12.30 -13.10
N VAL A 503 -9.25 12.21 -13.27
CA VAL A 503 -8.30 12.73 -12.29
C VAL A 503 -8.01 14.18 -12.60
N GLY A 504 -8.21 15.05 -11.60
CA GLY A 504 -8.09 16.49 -11.76
C GLY A 504 -6.77 17.04 -11.22
N ASN A 505 -6.47 16.80 -9.94
CA ASN A 505 -5.25 17.29 -9.31
C ASN A 505 -4.70 16.22 -8.37
N ILE A 506 -3.41 15.94 -8.49
CA ILE A 506 -2.65 15.14 -7.54
C ILE A 506 -1.51 16.00 -6.99
N GLY A 507 -1.29 15.91 -5.69
CA GLY A 507 -0.25 16.69 -5.04
C GLY A 507 0.17 16.15 -3.68
N LEU A 508 1.07 16.88 -3.03
CA LEU A 508 1.49 16.64 -1.65
C LEU A 508 0.93 17.75 -0.76
N VAL A 509 0.40 17.39 0.40
CA VAL A 509 -0.12 18.37 1.37
C VAL A 509 0.41 18.11 2.77
N THR A 510 0.88 19.16 3.44
CA THR A 510 1.34 19.09 4.82
C THR A 510 0.18 18.77 5.77
N VAL A 511 0.41 17.87 6.72
CA VAL A 511 -0.61 17.50 7.71
C VAL A 511 -0.49 18.37 8.97
N SER A 512 0.74 18.64 9.37
CA SER A 512 1.09 19.44 10.54
C SER A 512 1.52 20.85 10.15
N GLY A 513 1.09 21.86 10.90
CA GLY A 513 1.43 23.26 10.63
C GLY A 513 0.62 23.91 9.50
N PRO A 514 1.10 25.02 8.92
CA PRO A 514 0.44 25.70 7.80
C PRO A 514 0.27 24.77 6.60
N GLU A 515 -0.88 24.85 5.93
CA GLU A 515 -1.16 24.06 4.74
C GLU A 515 -0.29 24.54 3.57
N VAL A 516 0.59 23.64 3.10
CA VAL A 516 1.37 23.80 1.87
C VAL A 516 0.92 22.69 0.94
N VAL A 517 0.51 23.07 -0.28
CA VAL A 517 0.08 22.12 -1.32
C VAL A 517 1.04 22.23 -2.50
N SER A 518 1.75 21.15 -2.77
CA SER A 518 2.55 21.00 -4.00
C SER A 518 1.70 20.30 -5.04
N ASN A 519 1.37 20.99 -6.13
CA ASN A 519 0.68 20.39 -7.27
C ASN A 519 1.65 19.58 -8.12
N GLY A 520 1.21 18.43 -8.62
CA GLY A 520 1.96 17.60 -9.54
C GLY A 520 1.52 17.76 -10.99
N THR A 521 2.47 17.61 -11.91
CA THR A 521 2.21 17.37 -13.32
C THR A 521 1.94 15.89 -13.53
N MET A 522 0.89 15.55 -14.30
CA MET A 522 0.39 14.18 -14.41
C MET A 522 0.59 13.66 -15.84
N THR A 523 1.00 12.41 -15.96
CA THR A 523 1.05 11.65 -17.22
C THR A 523 0.22 10.39 -17.03
N ASP A 524 -0.82 10.23 -17.86
CA ASP A 524 -1.63 9.01 -17.88
C ASP A 524 -0.80 7.85 -18.45
N MET A 525 -0.70 6.77 -17.68
CA MET A 525 0.03 5.56 -18.04
C MET A 525 -0.90 4.45 -18.53
N GLY A 526 -2.21 4.71 -18.58
CA GLY A 526 -3.24 3.76 -18.95
C GLY A 526 -3.71 2.90 -17.77
N SER A 527 -4.86 2.26 -17.91
CA SER A 527 -5.41 1.32 -16.92
C SER A 527 -5.57 1.86 -15.49
N GLY A 528 -5.66 3.19 -15.34
CA GLY A 528 -5.76 3.84 -14.03
C GLY A 528 -4.44 4.19 -13.37
N ASP A 529 -3.31 3.85 -14.00
CA ASP A 529 -1.99 4.24 -13.54
C ASP A 529 -1.65 5.65 -14.02
N ILE A 530 -1.10 6.46 -13.12
CA ILE A 530 -0.78 7.86 -13.36
C ILE A 530 0.60 8.13 -12.77
N LEU A 531 1.50 8.61 -13.62
CA LEU A 531 2.79 9.13 -13.20
C LEU A 531 2.63 10.60 -12.83
N VAL A 532 3.04 10.98 -11.62
CA VAL A 532 2.92 12.34 -11.11
C VAL A 532 4.29 12.86 -10.73
N THR A 533 4.69 14.00 -11.28
CA THR A 533 5.92 14.69 -10.89
C THR A 533 5.56 15.95 -10.13
N VAL A 534 5.98 16.04 -8.88
CA VAL A 534 5.86 17.25 -8.07
C VAL A 534 7.18 18.01 -8.13
N ASP A 535 7.12 19.31 -8.36
CA ASP A 535 8.34 20.14 -8.52
C ASP A 535 9.10 20.31 -7.21
N MET A 536 8.39 20.25 -6.08
CA MET A 536 8.96 20.47 -4.77
C MET A 536 8.22 19.65 -3.73
N VAL A 537 8.95 18.77 -3.05
CA VAL A 537 8.45 18.04 -1.89
C VAL A 537 8.42 18.99 -0.67
N PRO A 538 7.29 19.11 0.05
CA PRO A 538 7.18 19.98 1.21
C PRO A 538 8.22 19.67 2.29
N GLU A 539 8.65 20.70 3.01
CA GLU A 539 9.39 20.50 4.26
C GLU A 539 8.47 19.88 5.32
N GLY A 540 8.95 18.83 6.00
CA GLY A 540 8.19 18.12 7.04
C GLY A 540 7.41 16.91 6.52
N GLU A 541 6.38 16.52 7.27
CA GLU A 541 5.50 15.41 6.94
C GLU A 541 4.31 15.83 6.07
N PHE A 542 4.00 14.99 5.09
CA PHE A 542 2.95 15.25 4.11
C PHE A 542 2.20 13.98 3.73
N VAL A 543 1.03 14.16 3.14
CA VAL A 543 0.22 13.09 2.53
C VAL A 543 0.00 13.38 1.05
N VAL A 544 -0.29 12.34 0.28
CA VAL A 544 -0.73 12.50 -1.10
C VAL A 544 -2.20 12.91 -1.10
N ILE A 545 -2.56 13.94 -1.85
CA ILE A 545 -3.94 14.34 -2.08
C ILE A 545 -4.31 14.08 -3.54
N LEU A 546 -5.47 13.45 -3.74
CA LEU A 546 -6.07 13.20 -5.05
C LEU A 546 -7.43 13.88 -5.09
N LYS A 547 -7.66 14.70 -6.12
CA LYS A 547 -8.95 15.30 -6.45
C LYS A 547 -9.34 14.94 -7.87
N GLY A 548 -10.63 14.76 -8.10
CA GLY A 548 -11.14 14.45 -9.42
C GLY A 548 -12.66 14.45 -9.47
N THR A 549 -13.18 13.88 -10.54
CA THR A 549 -14.62 13.75 -10.76
C THR A 549 -14.97 12.30 -10.96
N ASP A 550 -15.97 11.82 -10.22
CA ASP A 550 -16.60 10.54 -10.49
C ASP A 550 -17.59 10.72 -11.64
N LYS A 551 -17.35 10.07 -12.78
CA LYS A 551 -18.21 10.17 -13.97
C LYS A 551 -19.54 9.44 -13.80
N VAL A 552 -19.66 8.57 -12.79
CA VAL A 552 -20.91 7.82 -12.54
C VAL A 552 -21.97 8.71 -11.91
N SER A 553 -21.60 9.58 -10.97
CA SER A 553 -22.49 10.55 -10.31
C SER A 553 -22.32 11.98 -10.82
N ASN A 554 -21.30 12.23 -11.65
CA ASN A 554 -20.85 13.56 -12.02
C ASN A 554 -20.54 14.45 -10.80
N SER A 555 -19.99 13.85 -9.73
CA SER A 555 -19.64 14.55 -8.49
C SER A 555 -18.13 14.66 -8.31
N GLU A 556 -17.65 15.80 -7.82
CA GLU A 556 -16.27 15.95 -7.38
C GLU A 556 -15.98 15.07 -6.16
N PHE A 557 -14.78 14.49 -6.09
CA PHE A 557 -14.29 13.76 -4.94
C PHE A 557 -12.90 14.25 -4.53
N GLN A 558 -12.56 14.03 -3.24
CA GLN A 558 -11.19 14.15 -2.76
C GLN A 558 -10.82 12.95 -1.89
N ARG A 559 -9.56 12.51 -1.97
CA ARG A 559 -8.97 11.48 -1.13
C ARG A 559 -7.58 11.91 -0.68
N GLN A 560 -7.18 11.50 0.50
CA GLN A 560 -5.81 11.61 0.98
C GLN A 560 -5.24 10.22 1.28
N SER A 561 -3.92 10.06 1.14
CA SER A 561 -3.25 8.90 1.71
C SER A 561 -3.41 8.92 3.24
N THR A 562 -3.62 7.76 3.84
CA THR A 562 -3.83 7.65 5.29
C THR A 562 -2.53 7.87 6.06
N THR A 563 -1.45 7.21 5.65
CA THR A 563 -0.14 7.33 6.31
C THR A 563 0.59 8.58 5.83
N GLN A 564 1.24 9.28 6.75
CA GLN A 564 2.11 10.40 6.40
C GLN A 564 3.45 9.89 5.89
N MET A 565 3.93 10.52 4.83
CA MET A 565 5.30 10.37 4.35
C MET A 565 6.16 11.47 4.97
N SER A 566 7.47 11.20 5.09
CA SER A 566 8.44 12.24 5.42
C SER A 566 9.51 12.30 4.36
N VAL A 567 10.26 13.39 4.41
CA VAL A 567 11.48 13.55 3.63
C VAL A 567 12.63 12.73 4.22
N SER A 568 13.64 12.43 3.39
CA SER A 568 14.96 12.00 3.88
C SER A 568 15.81 13.23 4.21
N LYS A 569 16.44 13.23 5.39
CA LYS A 569 17.46 14.24 5.76
C LYS A 569 18.86 13.89 5.25
N VAL A 570 19.08 12.64 4.83
CA VAL A 570 20.39 12.12 4.38
C VAL A 570 20.20 11.30 3.10
N ASN A 571 21.03 11.53 2.10
CA ASN A 571 21.08 10.70 0.89
C ASN A 571 22.36 9.86 0.93
N ILE A 572 22.22 8.53 0.87
CA ILE A 572 23.33 7.60 0.76
C ILE A 572 23.32 7.07 -0.67
N GLN A 573 24.14 7.64 -1.53
CA GLN A 573 24.38 7.11 -2.87
C GLN A 573 25.51 6.09 -2.78
N VAL A 574 25.18 4.82 -3.01
CA VAL A 574 26.20 3.78 -3.19
C VAL A 574 26.73 3.90 -4.60
N SER A 575 27.88 4.57 -4.74
CA SER A 575 28.67 4.56 -5.96
C SER A 575 29.30 3.17 -6.10
N LEU A 576 28.64 2.26 -6.83
CA LEU A 576 29.26 1.01 -7.21
C LEU A 576 30.39 1.32 -8.20
N PHE A 577 31.62 1.40 -7.70
CA PHE A 577 32.79 1.20 -8.55
C PHE A 577 32.73 -0.26 -9.00
N THR A 578 32.36 -0.46 -10.26
CA THR A 578 32.40 -1.76 -10.91
C THR A 578 33.86 -2.19 -11.04
N SER A 579 34.39 -2.81 -9.98
CA SER A 579 35.55 -3.69 -10.11
C SER A 579 35.10 -4.90 -10.93
N SER A 580 35.83 -5.12 -12.02
CA SER A 580 35.69 -6.28 -12.89
C SER A 580 35.70 -7.57 -12.07
N SER A 581 34.70 -8.43 -12.31
CA SER A 581 34.55 -9.84 -11.89
C SER A 581 33.41 -10.11 -10.89
N GLN A 582 32.21 -10.34 -11.44
CA GLN A 582 31.47 -11.60 -11.32
C GLN A 582 30.07 -11.42 -11.91
N SER A 583 29.84 -12.09 -13.03
CA SER A 583 28.59 -12.10 -13.78
C SER A 583 27.50 -12.82 -12.97
N VAL A 584 26.59 -12.05 -12.38
CA VAL A 584 25.27 -12.57 -11.99
C VAL A 584 24.43 -12.54 -13.27
N TYR A 585 24.11 -13.71 -13.82
CA TYR A 585 23.17 -13.86 -14.93
C TYR A 585 21.74 -13.97 -14.36
N PRO A 586 20.84 -13.01 -14.66
CA PRO A 586 19.41 -13.28 -14.69
C PRO A 586 18.89 -12.98 -16.10
N PHE A 587 19.46 -13.64 -17.09
CA PHE A 587 18.87 -13.68 -18.43
C PHE A 587 18.84 -15.14 -18.80
N MET A 588 17.67 -15.63 -19.24
CA MET A 588 17.59 -16.93 -19.90
C MET A 588 18.76 -16.99 -20.88
N GLN A 589 19.67 -17.94 -20.67
CA GLN A 589 20.59 -18.29 -21.74
C GLN A 589 19.73 -18.54 -22.98
N PRO A 590 20.09 -17.95 -24.13
CA PRO A 590 19.35 -18.20 -25.35
C PRO A 590 19.25 -19.71 -25.54
N LEU A 591 18.02 -20.17 -25.80
CA LEU A 591 17.63 -21.57 -25.92
C LEU A 591 18.55 -22.36 -26.85
#